data_AF-A0A1Y6L840-F1
#
_entry.id   AF-A0A1Y6L840-F1
#
_cell.length_a   1.000
_cell.length_b   1.000
_cell.length_c   1.000
_cell.angle_alpha   90.00
_cell.angle_beta   90.00
_cell.angle_gamma   90.00
#
_symmetry.space_group_name_H-M   'P 1'
#
loop_
_entity.id
_entity.type
_entity.pdbx_description
1 polymer ?
#
loop_
_entity_poly.entity_id
_entity_poly.type
_entity_poly.pdbx_seq_one_letter_code
_entity_poly.pdbx_strand_id
1 'polypeptide(L)'
;MATATLDEVDERLRAIISNLYMLIVQAHDYQGQGTQQAMSDEIKQLLQNLQSLSQTAKRLPTRLPLEIIQYVENSRNPDIYTREFVELVMRYNQQQKGRSDAYAQFRDILGREMASAIPDLREDVRKVVESSGGQISG
;
A
#
# COMPACT_ATOMS: atom_id res chain seq x y z
N MET A 1 -16.65 -0.26 21.46
CA MET A 1 -16.95 0.93 20.64
C MET A 1 -16.97 0.50 19.18
N ALA A 2 -17.94 0.95 18.39
CA ALA A 2 -18.04 0.56 16.99
C ALA A 2 -16.90 1.19 16.17
N THR A 3 -16.36 0.41 15.23
CA THR A 3 -15.41 0.86 14.22
C THR A 3 -16.07 1.92 13.34
N ALA A 4 -15.34 3.00 13.03
CA ALA A 4 -15.82 4.00 12.09
C ALA A 4 -15.71 3.48 10.64
N THR A 5 -16.55 4.00 9.76
CA THR A 5 -16.47 3.71 8.32
C THR A 5 -15.71 4.80 7.56
N LEU A 6 -15.25 4.49 6.35
CA LEU A 6 -14.66 5.49 5.46
C LEU A 6 -15.69 6.57 5.08
N ASP A 7 -16.96 6.18 4.88
CA ASP A 7 -18.04 7.11 4.52
C ASP A 7 -18.31 8.13 5.64
N GLU A 8 -18.31 7.69 6.91
CA GLU A 8 -18.44 8.60 8.06
C GLU A 8 -17.30 9.63 8.11
N VAL A 9 -16.09 9.23 7.75
CA VAL A 9 -14.93 10.12 7.71
C VAL A 9 -15.00 11.07 6.52
N ASP A 10 -15.40 10.58 5.34
CA ASP A 10 -15.58 11.38 4.12
C ASP A 10 -16.64 12.46 4.29
N GLU A 11 -17.78 12.13 4.89
CA GLU A 11 -18.86 13.10 5.16
C GLU A 11 -18.35 14.25 6.05
N ARG A 12 -17.58 13.94 7.10
CA ARG A 12 -16.99 14.94 8.00
C ARG A 12 -15.94 15.80 7.31
N LEU A 13 -15.11 15.20 6.45
CA LEU A 13 -14.14 15.93 5.64
C LEU A 13 -14.82 16.92 4.69
N ARG A 14 -15.90 16.51 4.00
CA ARG A 14 -16.69 17.39 3.13
C ARG A 14 -17.32 18.53 3.90
N ALA A 15 -17.85 18.27 5.10
CA ALA A 15 -18.40 19.32 5.96
C ALA A 15 -17.32 20.35 6.33
N ILE A 16 -16.11 19.92 6.71
CA ILE A 16 -14.99 20.82 7.00
C ILE A 16 -14.63 21.69 5.78
N ILE A 17 -14.53 21.09 4.59
CA ILE A 17 -14.25 21.83 3.35
C ILE A 17 -15.34 22.88 3.09
N SER A 18 -16.61 22.54 3.29
CA SER A 18 -17.73 23.47 3.14
C SER A 18 -17.65 24.62 4.14
N ASN A 19 -17.32 24.35 5.40
CA ASN A 19 -17.19 25.38 6.43
C ASN A 19 -16.06 26.36 6.10
N LEU A 20 -14.91 25.84 5.66
CA LEU A 20 -13.77 26.67 5.21
C LEU A 20 -14.15 27.53 4.01
N TYR A 21 -14.88 26.98 3.05
CA TYR A 21 -15.36 27.72 1.89
C TYR A 21 -16.32 28.85 2.30
N MET A 22 -17.31 28.57 3.16
CA MET A 22 -18.24 29.59 3.65
C MET A 22 -17.53 30.71 4.41
N LEU A 23 -16.52 30.39 5.23
CA LEU A 23 -15.71 31.39 5.91
C LEU A 23 -14.97 32.31 4.93
N ILE A 24 -14.41 31.76 3.85
CA ILE A 24 -13.76 32.56 2.80
C ILE A 24 -14.76 33.51 2.14
N VAL A 25 -15.96 33.02 1.79
CA VAL A 25 -17.01 33.82 1.16
C VAL A 25 -17.49 34.93 2.08
N GLN A 26 -17.79 34.62 3.34
CA GLN A 26 -18.26 35.59 4.34
C GLN A 26 -17.18 36.64 4.69
N ALA A 27 -15.91 36.23 4.73
CA ALA A 27 -14.81 37.17 4.94
C ALA A 27 -14.61 38.12 3.75
N HIS A 28 -14.84 37.63 2.52
CA HIS A 28 -14.75 38.44 1.31
C HIS A 28 -15.92 39.43 1.18
N ASP A 29 -17.15 39.00 1.49
CA ASP A 29 -18.36 39.84 1.44
C ASP A 29 -18.84 40.21 2.86
N TYR A 30 -18.00 40.97 3.57
CA TYR A 30 -18.31 41.38 4.93
C TYR A 30 -19.30 42.55 4.96
N GLN A 31 -20.52 42.29 5.47
CA GLN A 31 -21.63 43.25 5.49
C GLN A 31 -21.95 43.78 6.90
N GLY A 32 -20.99 43.67 7.84
CA GLY A 32 -21.13 44.18 9.21
C GLY A 32 -21.51 43.10 10.23
N GLN A 33 -22.28 43.48 11.27
CA GLN A 33 -22.55 42.62 12.44
C GLN A 33 -23.23 41.28 12.10
N GLY A 34 -24.10 41.25 11.10
CA GLY A 34 -24.75 40.01 10.67
C GLY A 34 -23.74 38.98 10.16
N THR A 35 -22.81 39.41 9.30
CA THR A 35 -21.72 38.57 8.81
C THR A 35 -20.77 38.16 9.93
N GLN A 36 -20.48 39.07 10.88
CA GLN A 36 -19.63 38.75 12.04
C GLN A 36 -20.21 37.62 12.89
N GLN A 37 -21.52 37.65 13.16
CA GLN A 37 -22.18 36.61 13.93
C GLN A 37 -22.20 35.28 13.17
N ALA A 38 -22.52 35.31 11.88
CA ALA A 38 -22.51 34.12 11.02
C ALA A 38 -21.11 33.46 10.97
N MET A 39 -20.05 34.25 10.81
CA MET A 39 -18.67 33.76 10.84
C MET A 39 -18.30 33.13 12.18
N SER A 40 -18.73 33.73 13.30
CA SER A 40 -18.49 33.17 14.64
C SER A 40 -19.15 31.80 14.80
N ASP A 41 -20.38 31.65 14.31
CA ASP A 41 -21.10 30.38 14.37
C ASP A 41 -20.49 29.33 13.42
N GLU A 42 -20.04 29.74 12.24
CA GLU A 42 -19.32 28.89 11.27
C GLU A 42 -17.98 28.39 11.83
N ILE A 43 -17.21 29.25 12.52
CA ILE A 43 -15.97 28.84 13.22
C ILE A 43 -16.26 27.80 14.31
N LYS A 44 -17.33 27.98 15.09
CA LYS A 44 -17.72 26.99 16.11
C LYS A 44 -18.07 25.64 15.48
N GLN A 45 -18.82 25.65 14.38
CA GLN A 45 -19.16 24.43 13.64
C GLN A 45 -17.91 23.76 13.06
N LEU A 46 -16.97 24.54 12.50
CA LEU A 46 -15.68 24.03 12.01
C LEU A 46 -14.89 23.33 13.12
N LEU A 47 -14.79 23.94 14.31
CA LEU A 47 -14.10 23.35 15.46
C LEU A 47 -14.75 22.04 15.90
N GLN A 48 -16.09 21.99 15.96
CA GLN A 48 -16.83 20.76 16.28
C GLN A 48 -16.60 19.66 15.24
N ASN A 49 -16.63 20.01 13.95
CA ASN A 49 -16.39 19.07 12.87
C ASN A 49 -14.95 18.52 12.89
N LEU A 50 -13.94 19.38 13.13
CA LEU A 50 -12.54 18.96 13.29
C LEU A 50 -12.34 18.02 14.49
N GLN A 51 -12.96 18.33 15.62
CA GLN A 51 -12.88 17.48 16.82
C GLN A 51 -13.53 16.12 16.57
N SER A 52 -14.71 16.10 15.95
CA SER A 52 -15.44 14.88 15.58
C SER A 52 -14.65 14.03 14.59
N LEU A 53 -14.05 14.66 13.56
CA LEU A 53 -13.18 13.99 12.60
C LEU A 53 -11.97 13.35 13.29
N SER A 54 -11.28 14.07 14.17
CA SER A 54 -10.12 13.55 14.91
C SER A 54 -10.47 12.32 15.76
N GLN A 55 -11.64 12.32 16.41
CA GLN A 55 -12.11 11.18 17.20
C GLN A 55 -12.56 10.01 16.34
N THR A 56 -13.20 10.28 15.20
CA THR A 56 -13.73 9.25 14.28
C THR A 56 -12.62 8.59 13.48
N ALA A 57 -11.66 9.37 12.95
CA ALA A 57 -10.52 8.86 12.20
C ALA A 57 -9.66 7.88 13.02
N LYS A 58 -9.52 8.09 14.34
CA LYS A 58 -8.81 7.16 15.24
C LYS A 58 -9.44 5.77 15.34
N ARG A 59 -10.74 5.66 15.02
CA ARG A 59 -11.51 4.40 15.06
C ARG A 59 -11.55 3.70 13.71
N LEU A 60 -10.93 4.28 12.68
CA LEU A 60 -10.86 3.70 11.35
C LEU A 60 -9.86 2.53 11.36
N PRO A 61 -10.26 1.31 10.95
CA PRO A 61 -9.37 0.14 10.97
C PRO A 61 -8.36 0.13 9.81
N THR A 62 -8.26 1.22 9.05
CA THR A 62 -7.41 1.32 7.85
C THR A 62 -5.97 1.66 8.20
N ARG A 63 -5.02 0.96 7.59
CA ARG A 63 -3.59 1.28 7.65
C ARG A 63 -3.11 1.74 6.27
N LEU A 64 -2.27 2.76 6.25
CA LEU A 64 -1.71 3.33 5.03
C LEU A 64 -0.18 3.20 5.08
N PRO A 65 0.46 2.74 3.99
CA PRO A 65 1.90 2.88 3.81
C PRO A 65 2.33 4.36 3.88
N LEU A 66 3.48 4.63 4.50
CA LEU A 66 3.99 6.00 4.66
C LEU A 66 4.32 6.64 3.30
N GLU A 67 4.70 5.82 2.33
CA GLU A 67 5.02 6.25 0.97
C GLU A 67 3.81 6.93 0.29
N ILE A 68 2.59 6.48 0.60
CA ILE A 68 1.37 7.11 0.05
C ILE A 68 1.21 8.56 0.53
N ILE A 69 1.67 8.88 1.74
CA ILE A 69 1.62 10.26 2.26
C ILE A 69 2.45 11.18 1.37
N GLN A 70 3.65 10.76 0.97
CA GLN A 70 4.51 11.54 0.07
C GLN A 70 3.89 11.75 -1.30
N TYR A 71 3.10 10.79 -1.80
CA TYR A 71 2.36 10.97 -3.06
C TYR A 71 1.35 12.10 -2.94
N VAL A 72 0.56 12.12 -1.86
CA VAL A 72 -0.44 13.16 -1.62
C VAL A 72 0.22 14.52 -1.38
N GLU A 73 1.28 14.59 -0.57
CA GLU A 73 2.01 15.85 -0.30
C GLU A 73 2.58 16.46 -1.59
N ASN A 74 3.06 15.63 -2.51
CA ASN A 74 3.56 16.07 -3.81
C ASN A 74 2.46 16.27 -4.86
N SER A 75 1.18 16.27 -4.46
CA SER A 75 0.01 16.38 -5.36
C SER A 75 -0.03 15.33 -6.48
N ARG A 76 0.59 14.16 -6.24
CA ARG A 76 0.60 13.03 -7.17
C ARG A 76 -0.54 12.08 -6.84
N ASN A 77 -1.18 11.52 -7.86
CA ASN A 77 -2.26 10.55 -7.66
C ASN A 77 -1.72 9.30 -6.89
N PRO A 78 -2.25 8.97 -5.69
CA PRO A 78 -1.82 7.82 -4.91
C PRO A 78 -2.10 6.47 -5.60
N ASP A 79 -3.01 6.38 -6.57
CA ASP A 79 -3.25 5.15 -7.36
C ASP A 79 -2.00 4.72 -8.14
N ILE A 80 -1.11 5.67 -8.44
CA ILE A 80 0.15 5.36 -9.12
C ILE A 80 1.05 4.53 -8.22
N TYR A 81 1.07 4.76 -6.90
CA TYR A 81 1.81 3.92 -5.96
C TYR A 81 1.30 2.47 -6.02
N THR A 82 -0.01 2.28 -6.01
CA THR A 82 -0.62 0.94 -6.11
C THR A 82 -0.20 0.25 -7.41
N ARG A 83 -0.24 0.96 -8.54
CA ARG A 83 0.21 0.43 -9.84
C ARG A 83 1.69 0.03 -9.80
N GLU A 84 2.56 0.92 -9.34
CA GLU A 84 4.00 0.67 -9.23
C GLU A 84 4.31 -0.50 -8.28
N PHE A 85 3.57 -0.63 -7.19
CA PHE A 85 3.72 -1.74 -6.25
C PHE A 85 3.35 -3.08 -6.90
N VAL A 86 2.23 -3.13 -7.63
CA VAL A 86 1.84 -4.34 -8.39
C VAL A 86 2.89 -4.69 -9.43
N GLU A 87 3.37 -3.70 -10.20
CA GLU A 87 4.45 -3.91 -11.19
C GLU A 87 5.73 -4.41 -10.54
N LEU A 88 6.11 -3.89 -9.37
CA LEU A 88 7.27 -4.34 -8.61
C LEU A 88 7.12 -5.79 -8.16
N VAL A 89 5.96 -6.16 -7.60
CA VAL A 89 5.67 -7.53 -7.16
C VAL A 89 5.73 -8.50 -8.34
N MET A 90 5.16 -8.13 -9.49
CA MET A 90 5.22 -8.95 -10.70
C MET A 90 6.65 -9.17 -11.18
N ARG A 91 7.45 -8.10 -11.29
CA ARG A 91 8.86 -8.18 -11.69
C ARG A 91 9.66 -9.05 -10.73
N TYR A 92 9.45 -8.88 -9.43
CA TYR A 92 10.13 -9.67 -8.41
C TYR A 92 9.75 -11.15 -8.49
N ASN A 93 8.46 -11.47 -8.68
CA ASN A 93 7.99 -12.83 -8.84
C ASN A 93 8.63 -13.52 -10.06
N GLN A 94 8.63 -12.85 -11.21
CA GLN A 94 9.27 -13.35 -12.43
C GLN A 94 10.77 -13.55 -12.24
N GLN A 95 11.45 -12.61 -11.58
CA GLN A 95 12.86 -12.72 -11.27
C GLN A 95 13.16 -13.92 -10.37
N GLN A 96 12.36 -14.13 -9.32
CA GLN A 96 12.54 -15.26 -8.41
C GLN A 96 12.24 -16.59 -9.10
N LYS A 97 11.21 -16.64 -9.96
CA LYS A 97 10.91 -17.82 -10.77
C LYS A 97 12.08 -18.15 -11.70
N GLY A 98 12.62 -17.16 -12.41
CA GLY A 98 13.78 -17.35 -13.29
C GLY A 98 15.03 -17.82 -12.54
N ARG A 99 15.29 -17.28 -11.34
CA ARG A 99 16.37 -17.76 -10.46
C ARG A 99 16.16 -19.20 -10.01
N SER A 100 14.96 -19.54 -9.57
CA SER A 100 14.62 -20.90 -9.16
C SER A 100 14.81 -21.89 -10.31
N ASP A 101 14.39 -21.53 -11.52
CA ASP A 101 14.52 -22.37 -12.70
C ASP A 101 15.99 -22.53 -13.12
N ALA A 102 16.79 -21.47 -13.05
CA ALA A 102 18.22 -21.53 -13.31
C ALA A 102 18.96 -22.41 -12.30
N TYR A 103 18.61 -22.34 -11.00
CA TYR A 103 19.18 -23.22 -9.98
C TYR A 103 18.77 -24.67 -10.17
N ALA A 104 17.53 -24.94 -10.57
CA ALA A 104 17.07 -26.29 -10.90
C ALA A 104 17.87 -26.87 -12.08
N GLN A 105 18.05 -26.09 -13.16
CA GLN A 105 18.86 -26.49 -14.30
C GLN A 105 20.32 -26.75 -13.91
N PHE A 106 20.91 -25.86 -13.11
CA PHE A 106 22.29 -26.03 -12.63
C PHE A 106 22.45 -27.30 -11.80
N ARG A 107 21.52 -27.56 -10.87
CA ARG A 107 21.47 -28.81 -10.08
C ARG A 107 21.46 -30.04 -10.99
N ASP A 108 20.58 -30.06 -11.99
CA ASP A 108 20.40 -31.23 -12.86
C ASP A 108 21.64 -31.49 -13.73
N ILE A 109 22.26 -30.43 -14.27
CA ILE A 109 23.51 -30.54 -15.04
C ILE A 109 24.65 -31.01 -14.13
N LEU A 110 24.85 -30.37 -12.98
CA LEU A 110 25.92 -30.72 -12.04
C LEU A 110 25.77 -32.18 -11.57
N GLY A 111 24.55 -32.60 -11.21
CA GLY A 111 24.27 -33.96 -10.80
C GLY A 111 24.60 -34.98 -11.90
N ARG A 112 24.28 -34.68 -13.16
CA ARG A 112 24.63 -35.53 -14.31
C ARG A 112 26.14 -35.65 -14.50
N GLU A 113 26.85 -34.53 -14.49
CA GLU A 113 28.31 -34.51 -14.67
C GLU A 113 29.03 -35.24 -13.53
N MET A 114 28.59 -35.06 -12.28
CA MET A 114 29.15 -35.76 -11.12
C MET A 114 28.91 -37.28 -11.19
N ALA A 115 27.70 -37.70 -11.58
CA ALA A 115 27.37 -39.11 -11.76
C ALA A 115 28.14 -39.78 -12.91
N SER A 116 28.50 -39.02 -13.95
CA SER A 116 29.31 -39.48 -15.08
C SER A 116 30.80 -39.57 -14.73
N ALA A 117 31.34 -38.53 -14.08
CA ALA A 117 32.76 -38.44 -13.74
C ALA A 117 33.17 -39.34 -12.57
N ILE A 118 32.25 -39.64 -11.63
CA ILE A 118 32.51 -40.44 -10.43
C ILE A 118 31.43 -41.52 -10.27
N PRO A 119 31.59 -42.70 -10.89
CA PRO A 119 30.58 -43.76 -10.89
C PRO A 119 30.18 -44.25 -9.49
N ASP A 120 31.12 -44.27 -8.53
CA ASP A 120 30.88 -44.72 -7.16
C ASP A 120 29.89 -43.83 -6.39
N LEU A 121 29.77 -42.55 -6.76
CA LEU A 121 28.88 -41.58 -6.11
C LEU A 121 27.51 -41.45 -6.79
N ARG A 122 27.26 -42.20 -7.88
CA ARG A 122 26.07 -42.05 -8.72
C ARG A 122 24.76 -42.16 -7.94
N GLU A 123 24.68 -43.13 -7.04
CA GLU A 123 23.48 -43.37 -6.23
C GLU A 123 23.24 -42.28 -5.19
N ASP A 124 24.30 -41.76 -4.58
CA ASP A 124 24.19 -40.68 -3.60
C ASP A 124 23.85 -39.34 -4.27
N VAL A 125 24.46 -39.04 -5.42
CA VAL A 125 24.14 -37.86 -6.23
C VAL A 125 22.69 -37.93 -6.72
N ARG A 126 22.21 -39.10 -7.16
CA ARG A 126 20.80 -39.31 -7.55
C ARG A 126 19.84 -38.98 -6.40
N LYS A 127 20.09 -39.53 -5.20
CA LYS A 127 19.26 -39.25 -4.01
C LYS A 127 19.20 -37.76 -3.69
N VAL A 128 20.34 -37.06 -3.76
CA VAL A 128 20.39 -35.61 -3.49
C VAL A 128 19.60 -34.82 -4.52
N VAL A 129 19.75 -35.12 -5.82
CA VAL A 129 18.99 -34.43 -6.88
C VAL A 129 17.49 -34.69 -6.76
N GLU A 130 17.07 -35.93 -6.48
CA GLU A 130 15.66 -36.27 -6.25
C GLU A 130 15.10 -35.56 -5.01
N SER A 131 15.84 -35.54 -3.90
CA SER A 131 15.43 -34.85 -2.66
C SER A 131 15.31 -33.34 -2.82
N SER A 132 16.02 -32.75 -3.77
CA SER A 132 15.96 -31.34 -4.10
C SER A 132 15.00 -31.02 -5.25
N GLY A 133 14.18 -32.00 -5.68
CA GLY A 133 13.11 -31.84 -6.65
C GLY A 133 13.53 -31.91 -8.12
N GLY A 134 14.66 -32.55 -8.41
CA GLY A 134 15.16 -32.81 -9.76
C GLY A 134 15.09 -34.27 -10.16
N GLN A 135 15.42 -34.55 -11.42
CA GLN A 135 15.57 -35.92 -11.91
C GLN A 135 16.81 -36.01 -12.80
N ILE A 136 17.65 -37.00 -12.51
CA ILE A 136 18.77 -37.35 -13.39
C ILE A 136 18.25 -38.42 -14.35
N SER A 137 17.79 -38.01 -15.53
CA SER A 137 17.59 -38.97 -16.62
C SER A 137 18.95 -39.54 -17.00
N GLY A 138 19.10 -40.85 -16.83
CA GLY A 138 20.29 -41.60 -17.18
C GLY A 138 20.54 -41.65 -18.68
#